data_AF-Q6D1P1-F1
#
_entry.id   AF-Q6D1P1-F1
#
_cell.length_a   1.000
_cell.length_b   1.000
_cell.length_c   1.000
_cell.angle_alpha   90.00
_cell.angle_beta   90.00
_cell.angle_gamma   90.00
#
_symmetry.space_group_name_H-M   'P 1'
#
loop_
_entity.id
_entity.type
_entity.pdbx_description
1 polymer ?
#
loop_
_entity_poly.entity_id
_entity_poly.type
_entity_poly.pdbx_seq_one_letter_code
_entity_poly.pdbx_strand_id
1 'polypeptide(L)'
;MTPKEGSSRVDNARARQSKMLEDDVGYNISPKSWDEYPSIGRDGTFVTDKEGALKYFDGVQGNETSISRSMAERIEKDMGLNPGSLKDGFNVRKIEGITNMQPRSPLGGNDYFLGPGQHLPGGAPEMVINSVPTSTPVMLRVNVL
;
A
#
# COMPACT_ATOMS: atom_id res chain seq x y z
N MET A 1 18.82 15.26 28.89
CA MET A 1 18.30 14.07 28.19
C MET A 1 17.74 14.56 26.87
N THR A 2 18.46 14.36 25.77
CA THR A 2 18.00 14.71 24.41
C THR A 2 16.92 13.71 23.99
N PRO A 3 15.80 14.13 23.39
CA PRO A 3 14.83 13.18 22.85
C PRO A 3 15.50 12.36 21.74
N LYS A 4 15.39 11.04 21.78
CA LYS A 4 15.83 10.17 20.68
C LYS A 4 14.93 10.46 19.47
N GLU A 5 15.51 10.97 18.39
CA GLU A 5 14.87 11.26 17.08
C GLU A 5 14.40 10.00 16.31
N GLY A 6 13.99 8.93 17.01
CA GLY A 6 13.40 7.71 16.44
C GLY A 6 11.89 7.57 16.65
N SER A 7 11.22 8.55 17.27
CA SER A 7 9.88 8.41 17.89
C SER A 7 8.73 9.16 17.20
N SER A 8 8.86 9.59 15.93
CA SER A 8 7.75 10.27 15.24
C SER A 8 7.16 9.47 14.07
N ARG A 9 8.00 8.92 13.18
CA ARG A 9 7.51 8.21 11.97
C ARG A 9 6.77 6.91 12.31
N VAL A 10 7.41 6.03 13.08
CA VAL A 10 6.86 4.72 13.43
C VAL A 10 5.63 4.88 14.32
N ASP A 11 5.66 5.79 15.29
CA ASP A 11 4.53 6.02 16.18
C ASP A 11 3.32 6.62 15.45
N ASN A 12 3.55 7.52 14.49
CA ASN A 12 2.48 8.02 13.61
C ASN A 12 1.91 6.90 12.71
N ALA A 13 2.76 6.07 12.12
CA ALA A 13 2.32 4.93 11.32
C ALA A 13 1.51 3.92 12.16
N ARG A 14 1.90 3.65 13.41
CA ARG A 14 1.12 2.81 14.34
C ARG A 14 -0.25 3.38 14.63
N ALA A 15 -0.36 4.68 14.91
CA ALA A 15 -1.65 5.32 15.15
C ALA A 15 -2.57 5.20 13.91
N ARG A 16 -2.02 5.41 12.71
CA ARG A 16 -2.75 5.22 11.45
C ARG A 16 -3.12 3.76 11.20
N GLN A 17 -2.25 2.82 11.54
CA GLN A 17 -2.55 1.38 11.47
C GLN A 17 -3.72 1.01 12.40
N SER A 18 -3.72 1.49 13.65
CA SER A 18 -4.85 1.29 14.56
C SER A 18 -6.15 1.83 13.96
N LYS A 19 -6.08 3.00 13.31
CA LYS A 19 -7.24 3.60 12.64
C LYS A 19 -7.75 2.74 11.47
N MET A 20 -6.87 2.09 10.71
CA MET A 20 -7.29 1.13 9.67
C MET A 20 -8.11 -0.03 10.24
N LEU A 21 -7.71 -0.54 11.41
CA LEU A 21 -8.41 -1.64 12.09
C LEU A 21 -9.73 -1.18 12.71
N GLU A 22 -9.79 0.03 13.26
CA GLU A 22 -11.04 0.64 13.75
C GLU A 22 -12.05 0.88 12.63
N ASP A 23 -11.57 1.39 11.49
CA ASP A 23 -12.40 1.64 10.30
C ASP A 23 -12.69 0.38 9.50
N ASP A 24 -11.99 -0.72 9.80
CA ASP A 24 -12.05 -2.00 9.11
C ASP A 24 -11.79 -1.89 7.60
N VAL A 25 -10.86 -1.01 7.22
CA VAL A 25 -10.54 -0.69 5.83
C VAL A 25 -9.02 -0.58 5.61
N GLY A 26 -8.56 -1.18 4.52
CA GLY A 26 -7.21 -1.00 3.98
C GLY A 26 -7.20 -0.73 2.48
N TYR A 27 -6.06 -0.29 1.97
CA TYR A 27 -5.86 0.03 0.56
C TYR A 27 -4.65 -0.71 0.02
N ASN A 28 -4.80 -1.31 -1.16
CA ASN A 28 -3.72 -1.99 -1.86
C ASN A 28 -3.35 -1.22 -3.14
N ILE A 29 -2.04 -1.17 -3.43
CA ILE A 29 -1.48 -0.79 -4.72
C ILE A 29 -0.85 -2.06 -5.31
N SER A 30 -1.25 -2.44 -6.52
CA SER A 30 -0.71 -3.62 -7.21
C SER A 30 -0.51 -3.35 -8.70
N PRO A 31 0.59 -3.81 -9.32
CA PRO A 31 0.77 -3.76 -10.77
C PRO A 31 -0.43 -4.32 -11.53
N LYS A 32 -0.76 -3.76 -12.71
CA LYS A 32 -1.87 -4.29 -13.53
C LYS A 32 -1.67 -5.75 -13.93
N SER A 33 -0.41 -6.16 -14.13
CA SER A 33 -0.08 -7.55 -14.43
C SER A 33 -0.55 -8.53 -13.36
N TRP A 34 -0.76 -8.08 -12.11
CA TRP A 34 -1.24 -8.98 -11.06
C TRP A 34 -2.66 -9.48 -11.31
N ASP A 35 -3.46 -8.78 -12.12
CA ASP A 35 -4.82 -9.20 -12.48
C ASP A 35 -4.85 -10.50 -13.31
N GLU A 36 -3.69 -11.00 -13.79
CA GLU A 36 -3.57 -12.32 -14.44
C GLU A 36 -3.60 -13.49 -13.45
N TYR A 37 -3.40 -13.22 -12.14
CA TYR A 37 -3.43 -14.22 -11.07
C TYR A 37 -4.79 -14.22 -10.35
N PRO A 38 -5.15 -15.30 -9.63
CA PRO A 38 -6.43 -15.36 -8.91
C PRO A 38 -6.47 -14.46 -7.67
N SER A 39 -5.32 -14.07 -7.11
CA SER A 39 -5.22 -13.31 -5.86
C SER A 39 -4.17 -12.21 -5.91
N ILE A 40 -4.39 -11.17 -5.11
CA ILE A 40 -3.48 -10.03 -4.96
C ILE A 40 -2.39 -10.40 -3.96
N GLY A 41 -1.20 -10.66 -4.47
CA GLY A 41 -0.09 -11.16 -3.66
C GLY A 41 -0.17 -12.67 -3.42
N ARG A 42 1.00 -13.31 -3.33
CA ARG A 42 1.13 -14.76 -3.20
C ARG A 42 0.87 -15.25 -1.76
N ASP A 43 1.43 -14.54 -0.78
CA ASP A 43 1.45 -14.97 0.64
C ASP A 43 0.67 -14.01 1.56
N GLY A 44 -0.32 -13.34 0.97
CA GLY A 44 -1.12 -12.30 1.58
C GLY A 44 -1.16 -11.04 0.73
N THR A 45 -2.17 -10.21 0.99
CA THR A 45 -2.29 -8.90 0.37
C THR A 45 -1.71 -7.85 1.30
N PHE A 46 -0.76 -7.07 0.79
CA PHE A 46 -0.24 -5.91 1.50
C PHE A 46 -1.26 -4.76 1.41
N VAL A 47 -1.54 -4.14 2.54
CA VAL A 47 -2.44 -2.99 2.66
C VAL A 47 -1.81 -1.86 3.48
N THR A 48 -2.15 -0.64 3.09
CA THR A 48 -1.84 0.60 3.80
C THR A 48 -3.12 1.42 4.01
N ASP A 49 -3.02 2.56 4.66
CA ASP A 49 -4.17 3.43 4.88
C ASP A 49 -4.50 4.29 3.64
N LYS A 50 -5.61 5.02 3.71
CA LYS A 50 -6.09 5.84 2.59
C LYS A 50 -5.05 6.86 2.14
N GLU A 51 -4.44 7.57 3.08
CA GLU A 51 -3.44 8.59 2.76
C GLU A 51 -2.18 7.97 2.13
N GLY A 52 -1.68 6.85 2.67
CA GLY A 52 -0.54 6.14 2.11
C GLY A 52 -0.75 5.74 0.65
N ALA A 53 -1.95 5.25 0.33
CA ALA A 53 -2.28 4.82 -1.03
C ALA A 53 -2.68 5.96 -1.98
N LEU A 54 -3.33 7.02 -1.49
CA LEU A 54 -4.01 8.00 -2.36
C LEU A 54 -3.41 9.41 -2.39
N LYS A 55 -2.45 9.76 -1.52
CA LYS A 55 -1.84 11.11 -1.46
C LYS A 55 -1.19 11.60 -2.77
N TYR A 56 -1.03 10.73 -3.77
CA TYR A 56 -0.45 11.04 -5.07
C TYR A 56 -1.47 11.49 -6.12
N PHE A 57 -2.77 11.33 -5.83
CA PHE A 57 -3.86 11.47 -6.78
C PHE A 57 -4.85 12.57 -6.38
N ASP A 58 -4.37 13.60 -5.67
CA ASP A 58 -5.21 14.72 -5.24
C ASP A 58 -5.91 15.36 -6.44
N GLY A 59 -7.22 15.56 -6.31
CA GLY A 59 -8.06 16.17 -7.35
C GLY A 59 -8.46 15.25 -8.50
N VAL A 60 -8.06 13.97 -8.49
CA VAL A 60 -8.56 12.99 -9.47
C VAL A 60 -10.07 12.78 -9.29
N GLN A 61 -10.81 12.92 -10.38
CA GLN A 61 -12.23 12.61 -10.48
C GLN A 61 -12.41 11.33 -11.30
N GLY A 62 -13.27 10.41 -10.83
CA GLY A 62 -13.53 9.13 -11.51
C GLY A 62 -12.66 7.98 -11.00
N ASN A 63 -12.62 6.90 -11.80
CA ASN A 63 -11.96 5.63 -11.47
C ASN A 63 -10.70 5.36 -12.32
N GLU A 64 -10.22 6.35 -13.06
CA GLU A 64 -9.01 6.25 -13.88
C GLU A 64 -8.23 7.57 -13.88
N THR A 65 -6.90 7.48 -13.87
CA THR A 65 -6.00 8.63 -13.97
C THR A 65 -4.69 8.25 -14.67
N SER A 66 -3.91 9.25 -15.06
CA SER A 66 -2.57 9.07 -15.62
C SER A 66 -1.53 9.87 -14.83
N ILE A 67 -0.36 9.28 -14.62
CA ILE A 67 0.77 9.90 -13.93
C ILE A 67 2.05 9.79 -14.77
N SER A 68 3.06 10.60 -14.47
CA SER A 68 4.40 10.45 -15.05
C SER A 68 5.12 9.22 -14.51
N ARG A 69 6.09 8.69 -15.27
CA ARG A 69 7.05 7.68 -14.76
C ARG A 69 7.73 8.09 -13.46
N SER A 70 8.16 9.35 -13.34
CA SER A 70 8.79 9.86 -12.12
C SER A 70 7.87 9.82 -10.90
N MET A 71 6.55 9.98 -11.09
CA MET A 71 5.59 9.80 -10.01
C MET A 71 5.43 8.33 -9.65
N ALA A 72 5.39 7.42 -10.65
CA ALA A 72 5.36 5.98 -10.39
C ALA A 72 6.59 5.52 -9.59
N GLU A 73 7.79 5.97 -9.96
CA GLU A 73 9.04 5.69 -9.23
C GLU A 73 9.00 6.22 -7.78
N ARG A 74 8.39 7.40 -7.57
CA ARG A 74 8.17 7.94 -6.22
C ARG A 74 7.24 7.06 -5.40
N ILE A 75 6.15 6.59 -5.99
CA ILE A 75 5.20 5.69 -5.33
C ILE A 75 5.88 4.37 -4.99
N GLU A 76 6.63 3.78 -5.92
CA GLU A 76 7.40 2.55 -5.68
C GLU A 76 8.33 2.71 -4.47
N LYS A 77 9.10 3.80 -4.42
CA LYS A 77 9.99 4.09 -3.30
C LYS A 77 9.23 4.24 -1.97
N ASP A 78 8.18 5.05 -1.95
CA ASP A 78 7.39 5.30 -0.73
C ASP A 78 6.69 4.03 -0.24
N MET A 79 6.27 3.16 -1.15
CA MET A 79 5.56 1.90 -0.86
C MET A 79 6.50 0.70 -0.66
N GLY A 80 7.82 0.88 -0.77
CA GLY A 80 8.79 -0.22 -0.64
C GLY A 80 8.65 -1.28 -1.74
N LEU A 81 8.27 -0.89 -2.95
CA LEU A 81 8.13 -1.78 -4.10
C LEU A 81 9.43 -1.86 -4.90
N ASN A 82 9.57 -2.94 -5.68
CA ASN A 82 10.69 -3.09 -6.60
C ASN A 82 10.64 -1.98 -7.68
N PRO A 83 11.77 -1.34 -8.02
CA PRO A 83 11.82 -0.35 -9.08
C PRO A 83 11.27 -0.87 -10.40
N GLY A 84 10.43 -0.06 -11.05
CA GLY A 84 9.78 -0.39 -12.32
C GLY A 84 8.63 -1.40 -12.20
N SER A 85 8.21 -1.80 -11.00
CA SER A 85 7.04 -2.68 -10.82
C SER A 85 5.72 -2.03 -11.23
N LEU A 86 5.62 -0.70 -11.22
CA LEU A 86 4.44 0.07 -11.59
C LEU A 86 4.53 0.68 -13.01
N LYS A 87 5.63 0.44 -13.75
CA LYS A 87 5.95 1.11 -15.02
C LYS A 87 4.88 0.95 -16.11
N ASP A 88 4.15 -0.16 -16.10
CA ASP A 88 3.11 -0.50 -17.08
C ASP A 88 1.70 -0.13 -16.58
N GLY A 89 1.63 0.61 -15.47
CA GLY A 89 0.39 0.96 -14.78
C GLY A 89 0.03 0.00 -13.65
N PHE A 90 -0.88 0.46 -12.79
CA PHE A 90 -1.29 -0.26 -11.59
C PHE A 90 -2.73 0.04 -11.21
N ASN A 91 -3.24 -0.74 -10.27
CA ASN A 91 -4.57 -0.58 -9.69
C ASN A 91 -4.45 -0.20 -8.22
N VAL A 92 -5.33 0.69 -7.76
CA VAL A 92 -5.59 0.92 -6.34
C VAL A 92 -6.93 0.31 -5.99
N ARG A 93 -6.97 -0.48 -4.92
CA ARG A 93 -8.17 -1.14 -4.41
C ARG A 93 -8.41 -0.76 -2.96
N LYS A 94 -9.67 -0.46 -2.64
CA LYS A 94 -10.14 -0.41 -1.24
C LYS A 94 -10.61 -1.80 -0.85
N ILE A 95 -10.16 -2.25 0.31
CA ILE A 95 -10.49 -3.54 0.89
C ILE A 95 -11.16 -3.28 2.22
N GLU A 96 -12.41 -3.73 2.35
CA GLU A 96 -13.21 -3.63 3.58
C GLU A 96 -13.16 -4.99 4.30
N GLY A 97 -13.40 -5.02 5.61
CA GLY A 97 -13.42 -6.28 6.36
C GLY A 97 -12.03 -6.78 6.77
N ILE A 98 -11.00 -5.93 6.77
CA ILE A 98 -9.61 -6.36 6.96
C ILE A 98 -9.36 -6.99 8.34
N THR A 99 -10.14 -6.66 9.36
CA THR A 99 -10.05 -7.24 10.71
C THR A 99 -10.36 -8.74 10.71
N ASN A 100 -11.21 -9.20 9.80
CA ASN A 100 -11.56 -10.60 9.62
C ASN A 100 -10.57 -11.37 8.72
N MET A 101 -9.59 -10.68 8.13
CA MET A 101 -8.62 -11.24 7.18
C MET A 101 -7.26 -11.53 7.81
N GLN A 102 -7.22 -11.82 9.12
CA GLN A 102 -5.98 -12.08 9.87
C GLN A 102 -4.89 -11.02 9.64
N PRO A 103 -5.18 -9.74 9.98
CA PRO A 103 -4.23 -8.67 9.79
C PRO A 103 -3.00 -8.90 10.67
N ARG A 104 -1.82 -8.77 10.07
CA ARG A 104 -0.53 -9.06 10.70
C ARG A 104 0.55 -8.13 10.16
N SER A 105 1.58 -7.89 10.95
CA SER A 105 2.78 -7.22 10.43
C SER A 105 3.49 -8.13 9.42
N PRO A 106 4.02 -7.59 8.32
CA PRO A 106 4.93 -8.35 7.47
C PRO A 106 6.16 -8.79 8.26
N LEU A 107 6.57 -10.04 8.04
CA LEU A 107 7.76 -10.64 8.65
C LEU A 107 8.95 -10.69 7.68
N GLY A 108 8.71 -10.40 6.40
CA GLY A 108 9.69 -10.40 5.32
C GLY A 108 9.11 -9.73 4.08
N GLY A 109 9.97 -9.44 3.10
CA GLY A 109 9.61 -8.75 1.87
C GLY A 109 10.78 -8.73 0.89
N ASN A 110 10.78 -7.76 -0.01
CA ASN A 110 11.89 -7.50 -0.94
C ASN A 110 13.04 -6.71 -0.25
N ASP A 111 14.03 -6.30 -1.03
CA ASP A 111 15.19 -5.53 -0.57
C ASP A 111 14.84 -4.13 0.03
N TYR A 112 13.60 -3.67 -0.13
CA TYR A 112 13.10 -2.39 0.37
C TYR A 112 12.29 -2.53 1.67
N PHE A 113 12.08 -3.76 2.15
CA PHE A 113 11.43 -4.03 3.42
C PHE A 113 12.29 -3.49 4.57
N LEU A 114 11.72 -2.58 5.36
CA LEU A 114 12.45 -1.94 6.46
C LEU A 114 12.59 -2.82 7.72
N GLY A 115 11.91 -3.96 7.75
CA GLY A 115 11.86 -4.86 8.88
C GLY A 115 10.51 -4.85 9.62
N PRO A 116 10.24 -5.86 10.45
CA PRO A 116 8.95 -5.99 11.12
C PRO A 116 8.61 -4.76 11.97
N GLY A 117 7.42 -4.22 11.77
CA GLY A 117 6.92 -3.05 12.51
C GLY A 117 7.61 -1.72 12.19
N GLN A 118 8.42 -1.65 11.12
CA GLN A 118 9.05 -0.41 10.66
C GLN A 118 8.21 0.38 9.66
N HIS A 119 7.13 -0.24 9.15
CA HIS A 119 6.17 0.31 8.19
C HIS A 119 6.82 0.71 6.85
N LEU A 120 6.06 1.37 5.97
CA LEU A 120 6.54 1.69 4.62
C LEU A 120 7.62 2.79 4.63
N PRO A 121 8.56 2.79 3.66
CA PRO A 121 9.59 3.83 3.55
C PRO A 121 9.03 5.26 3.48
N GLY A 122 7.86 5.44 2.87
CA GLY A 122 7.14 6.71 2.78
C GLY A 122 6.41 7.13 4.07
N GLY A 123 6.54 6.34 5.15
CA GLY A 123 5.98 6.64 6.47
C GLY A 123 4.51 6.23 6.67
N ALA A 124 3.89 5.58 5.70
CA ALA A 124 2.54 5.04 5.83
C ALA A 124 2.54 3.68 6.55
N PRO A 125 1.45 3.31 7.26
CA PRO A 125 1.33 1.99 7.88
C PRO A 125 1.42 0.87 6.85
N GLU A 126 1.83 -0.31 7.31
CA GLU A 126 1.93 -1.51 6.48
C GLU A 126 1.35 -2.68 7.26
N MET A 127 0.41 -3.39 6.65
CA MET A 127 -0.09 -4.67 7.14
C MET A 127 -0.15 -5.66 5.99
N VAL A 128 -0.06 -6.94 6.34
CA VAL A 128 -0.43 -8.06 5.48
C VAL A 128 -1.73 -8.61 6.00
N ILE A 129 -2.67 -8.86 5.10
CA ILE A 129 -3.90 -9.62 5.35
C ILE A 129 -3.87 -10.89 4.52
N ASN A 130 -4.82 -11.80 4.76
CA ASN A 130 -5.07 -12.93 3.88
C ASN A 130 -5.31 -12.43 2.44
N SER A 131 -4.84 -13.21 1.46
CA SER A 131 -4.90 -12.80 0.06
C SER A 131 -6.34 -12.57 -0.38
N VAL A 132 -6.61 -11.41 -0.96
CA VAL A 132 -7.90 -11.08 -1.57
C VAL A 132 -7.88 -11.42 -3.06
N PRO A 133 -9.03 -11.75 -3.68
CA PRO A 133 -9.07 -12.07 -5.10
C PRO A 133 -8.77 -10.84 -5.97
N THR A 134 -8.18 -11.04 -7.14
CA THR A 134 -7.95 -9.94 -8.11
C THR A 134 -9.25 -9.36 -8.68
N SER A 135 -10.36 -10.10 -8.55
CA SER A 135 -11.73 -9.63 -8.83
C SER A 135 -12.24 -8.60 -7.82
N THR A 136 -11.52 -8.34 -6.72
CA THR A 136 -11.82 -7.21 -5.83
C THR A 136 -11.91 -5.91 -6.66
N PRO A 137 -13.00 -5.14 -6.54
CA PRO A 137 -13.23 -3.96 -7.36
C PRO A 137 -12.07 -2.97 -7.32
N VAL A 138 -11.66 -2.53 -8.51
CA VAL A 138 -10.65 -1.49 -8.65
C VAL A 138 -11.29 -0.14 -8.40
N MET A 139 -10.79 0.56 -7.38
CA MET A 139 -11.21 1.91 -7.06
C MET A 139 -10.62 2.93 -8.03
N LEU A 140 -9.33 2.78 -8.36
CA LEU A 140 -8.63 3.68 -9.26
C LEU A 140 -7.66 2.89 -10.15
N ARG A 141 -7.78 3.08 -11.47
CA ARG A 141 -6.82 2.61 -12.48
C ARG A 141 -5.81 3.71 -12.73
N VAL A 142 -4.53 3.38 -12.67
CA VAL A 142 -3.46 4.34 -12.91
C VAL A 142 -2.66 3.92 -14.13
N ASN A 143 -2.61 4.80 -15.12
CA ASN A 143 -1.77 4.69 -16.29
C ASN A 143 -0.46 5.45 -16.07
N VAL A 144 0.65 4.93 -16.58
CA VAL A 144 1.96 5.59 -16.51
C VAL A 144 2.37 6.01 -17.93
N LEU A 145 2.70 7.29 -18.10
CA LEU A 145 3.10 7.92 -19.37
C LEU A 145 4.62 8.13 -19.40
#